data_AF-A0AAJ2H046-F1
#
_entry.id   AF-A0AAJ2H046-F1
#
_cell.length_a   1.000
_cell.length_b   1.000
_cell.length_c   1.000
_cell.angle_alpha   90.00
_cell.angle_beta   90.00
_cell.angle_gamma   90.00
#
_symmetry.space_group_name_H-M   'P 1'
#
loop_
_entity.id
_entity.type
_entity.pdbx_description
1 polymer ?
#
loop_
_entity_poly.entity_id
_entity_poly.type
_entity_poly.pdbx_seq_one_letter_code
_entity_poly.pdbx_strand_id
1 'polypeptide(L)'
;QQQFAALLAFETVNDPALLNTVDQIIEQVKAHGNAHVLALTQQFDQHPAQHFDQLELSQDALKQAFEQLKPEVRQALELAAERIRNFHQKQNQPDWQYTDALGNV
;
A
#
# COMPACT_ATOMS: atom_id res chain seq x y z
N GLN A 1 0.98 -38.00 8.60
CA GLN A 1 0.95 -37.18 7.36
C GLN A 1 -0.27 -36.25 7.31
N GLN A 2 -1.51 -36.73 7.47
CA GLN A 2 -2.71 -35.87 7.45
C GLN A 2 -2.75 -34.79 8.55
N GLN A 3 -2.32 -35.09 9.78
CA GLN A 3 -2.24 -34.10 10.87
C GLN A 3 -1.25 -32.96 10.62
N PHE A 4 -0.11 -33.25 9.96
CA PHE A 4 0.88 -32.23 9.62
C PHE A 4 0.43 -31.36 8.44
N ALA A 5 -0.23 -31.97 7.45
CA ALA A 5 -0.86 -31.26 6.35
C ALA A 5 -1.97 -30.30 6.83
N ALA A 6 -2.75 -30.70 7.85
CA ALA A 6 -3.76 -29.84 8.45
C ALA A 6 -3.16 -28.65 9.23
N LEU A 7 -2.01 -28.83 9.90
CA LEU A 7 -1.30 -27.73 10.57
C LEU A 7 -0.68 -26.72 9.61
N LEU A 8 -0.29 -27.18 8.43
CA LEU A 8 0.22 -26.34 7.35
C LEU A 8 -0.88 -25.86 6.40
N ALA A 9 -2.13 -26.27 6.62
CA ALA A 9 -3.23 -25.87 5.78
C ALA A 9 -3.49 -24.37 6.01
N PHE A 10 -3.17 -23.59 4.97
CA PHE A 10 -3.55 -22.19 4.87
C PHE A 10 -4.86 -22.14 4.08
N GLU A 11 -5.92 -21.61 4.68
CA GLU A 11 -7.17 -21.38 3.96
C GLU A 11 -6.98 -20.25 2.96
N THR A 12 -7.08 -20.59 1.68
CA THR A 12 -7.19 -19.60 0.62
C THR A 12 -8.61 -19.03 0.63
N VAL A 13 -8.74 -17.73 0.37
CA VAL A 13 -10.05 -17.08 0.23
C VAL A 13 -10.77 -17.71 -0.96
N ASN A 14 -11.74 -18.58 -0.67
CA ASN A 14 -12.50 -19.34 -1.67
C ASN A 14 -14.01 -19.08 -1.60
N ASP A 15 -14.43 -17.98 -0.96
CA ASP A 15 -15.84 -17.59 -0.95
C ASP A 15 -16.23 -16.99 -2.32
N PRO A 16 -17.09 -17.67 -3.12
CA PRO A 16 -17.47 -17.19 -4.45
C PRO A 16 -18.24 -15.86 -4.42
N ALA A 17 -18.99 -15.59 -3.34
CA ALA A 17 -19.76 -14.36 -3.21
C ALA A 17 -18.83 -13.16 -2.97
N LEU A 18 -17.78 -13.36 -2.16
CA LEU A 18 -16.74 -12.35 -1.95
C LEU A 18 -16.00 -12.04 -3.25
N LEU A 19 -15.59 -13.08 -4.00
CA LEU A 19 -14.90 -12.91 -5.27
C LEU A 19 -15.76 -12.10 -6.26
N ASN A 20 -17.02 -12.48 -6.45
CA ASN A 20 -17.94 -11.75 -7.32
C ASN A 20 -18.14 -10.29 -6.88
N THR A 21 -18.21 -10.02 -5.57
CA THR A 21 -18.33 -8.65 -5.04
C THR A 21 -17.11 -7.81 -5.39
N VAL A 22 -15.90 -8.36 -5.21
CA VAL A 22 -14.65 -7.67 -5.54
C VAL A 22 -14.55 -7.43 -7.05
N ASP A 23 -14.88 -8.42 -7.87
CA ASP A 23 -14.87 -8.29 -9.33
C ASP A 23 -15.80 -7.16 -9.79
N GLN A 24 -17.02 -7.11 -9.24
CA GLN A 24 -17.97 -6.02 -9.52
C GLN A 24 -17.42 -4.66 -9.10
N ILE A 25 -16.83 -4.53 -7.90
CA ILE A 25 -16.22 -3.28 -7.46
C ILE A 25 -15.13 -2.84 -8.43
N ILE A 26 -14.23 -3.73 -8.84
CA ILE A 26 -13.14 -3.43 -9.78
C ILE A 26 -13.71 -2.98 -11.14
N GLU A 27 -14.72 -3.68 -11.67
CA GLU A 27 -15.38 -3.31 -12.93
C GLU A 27 -16.01 -1.92 -12.84
N GLN A 28 -16.72 -1.63 -11.76
CA GLN A 28 -17.36 -0.33 -11.56
C GLN A 28 -16.35 0.80 -11.37
N VAL A 29 -15.25 0.59 -10.63
CA VAL A 29 -14.16 1.56 -10.53
C VAL A 29 -13.50 1.80 -11.90
N LYS A 30 -13.30 0.76 -12.72
CA LYS A 30 -12.77 0.92 -14.09
C LYS A 30 -13.71 1.74 -14.98
N ALA A 31 -15.02 1.51 -14.88
CA ALA A 31 -16.01 2.19 -15.70
C ALA A 31 -16.27 3.64 -15.28
N HIS A 32 -16.21 3.93 -13.98
CA HIS A 32 -16.70 5.19 -13.40
C HIS A 32 -15.64 5.99 -12.63
N GLY A 33 -14.44 5.44 -12.46
CA GLY A 33 -13.28 6.11 -11.86
C GLY A 33 -13.54 6.65 -10.47
N ASN A 34 -13.01 7.86 -10.21
CA ASN A 34 -13.06 8.54 -8.91
C ASN A 34 -14.47 8.67 -8.32
N ALA A 35 -15.50 8.83 -9.15
CA ALA A 35 -16.88 8.94 -8.67
C ALA A 35 -17.34 7.67 -7.94
N HIS A 36 -16.95 6.49 -8.46
CA HIS A 36 -17.31 5.23 -7.83
C HIS A 36 -16.46 4.93 -6.60
N VAL A 37 -15.17 5.27 -6.63
CA VAL A 37 -14.32 5.18 -5.43
C VAL A 37 -14.90 6.05 -4.30
N LEU A 38 -15.28 7.29 -4.59
CA LEU A 38 -15.90 8.18 -3.60
C LEU A 38 -17.18 7.58 -3.01
N ALA A 39 -18.05 7.00 -3.85
CA ALA A 39 -19.28 6.35 -3.40
C ALA A 39 -19.00 5.15 -2.48
N LEU A 40 -18.03 4.31 -2.82
CA LEU A 40 -17.63 3.16 -1.99
C LEU A 40 -17.00 3.62 -0.68
N THR A 41 -16.17 4.66 -0.69
CA THR A 41 -15.59 5.25 0.52
C THR A 41 -16.67 5.84 1.44
N GLN A 42 -17.69 6.51 0.89
CA GLN A 42 -18.85 6.95 1.68
C GLN A 42 -19.63 5.76 2.25
N GLN A 43 -19.81 4.69 1.47
CA GLN A 43 -20.59 3.51 1.87
C GLN A 43 -19.88 2.66 2.94
N PHE A 44 -18.62 2.32 2.73
CA PHE A 44 -17.91 1.37 3.59
C PHE A 44 -17.17 2.04 4.75
N ASP A 45 -16.54 3.20 4.49
CA ASP A 45 -15.74 3.90 5.51
C ASP A 45 -16.56 4.96 6.25
N GLN A 46 -17.81 5.23 5.81
CA GLN A 46 -18.67 6.30 6.33
C GLN A 46 -17.99 7.67 6.28
N HIS A 47 -17.10 7.87 5.30
CA HIS A 47 -16.32 9.09 5.17
C HIS A 47 -17.18 10.23 4.59
N PRO A 48 -17.10 11.47 5.11
CA PRO A 48 -18.01 12.55 4.75
C PRO A 48 -17.65 13.30 3.45
N ALA A 49 -16.54 12.94 2.80
CA ALA A 49 -16.07 13.62 1.59
C ALA A 49 -17.17 13.69 0.52
N GLN A 50 -17.34 14.86 -0.08
CA GLN A 50 -18.28 15.12 -1.18
C GLN A 50 -17.58 15.17 -2.54
N HIS A 51 -16.26 15.36 -2.53
CA HIS A 51 -15.41 15.38 -3.71
C HIS A 51 -14.20 14.48 -3.52
N PHE A 52 -13.69 13.93 -4.61
CA PHE A 52 -12.61 12.92 -4.54
C PHE A 52 -11.29 13.50 -4.04
N ASP A 53 -11.00 14.76 -4.35
CA ASP A 53 -9.84 15.51 -3.86
C ASP A 53 -9.83 15.66 -2.33
N GLN A 54 -10.98 15.60 -1.68
CA GLN A 54 -11.10 15.62 -0.22
C GLN A 54 -10.65 14.32 0.46
N LEU A 55 -10.38 13.26 -0.31
CA LEU A 55 -9.79 12.02 0.20
C LEU A 55 -8.27 12.13 0.36
N GLU A 56 -7.65 13.14 -0.24
CA GLU A 56 -6.21 13.38 -0.11
C GLU A 56 -5.89 14.18 1.16
N LEU A 57 -4.90 13.71 1.92
CA LEU A 57 -4.36 14.46 3.05
C LEU A 57 -3.29 15.44 2.57
N SER A 58 -3.42 16.71 2.95
CA SER A 58 -2.41 17.72 2.64
C SER A 58 -1.09 17.43 3.35
N GLN A 59 0.03 17.89 2.77
CA GLN A 59 1.34 17.80 3.40
C GLN A 59 1.37 18.49 4.78
N ASP A 60 0.65 19.59 4.92
CA ASP A 60 0.53 20.30 6.19
C ASP A 60 -0.20 19.46 7.25
N ALA A 61 -1.29 18.78 6.87
CA ALA A 61 -2.00 17.89 7.79
C ALA A 61 -1.12 16.72 8.26
N LEU A 62 -0.33 16.14 7.34
CA LEU A 62 0.64 15.09 7.67
C LEU A 62 1.73 15.60 8.61
N LYS A 63 2.28 16.80 8.34
CA LYS A 63 3.29 17.44 9.20
C LYS A 63 2.73 17.73 10.59
N GLN A 64 1.52 18.27 10.68
CA GLN A 64 0.85 18.55 11.96
C GLN A 64 0.63 17.26 12.76
N ALA A 65 0.14 16.19 12.12
CA ALA A 65 -0.04 14.90 12.78
C ALA A 65 1.29 14.37 13.35
N PHE A 66 2.38 14.47 12.59
CA PHE A 66 3.72 14.10 13.05
C PHE A 66 4.21 14.97 14.23
N GLU A 67 3.99 16.28 14.16
CA GLU A 67 4.36 17.26 15.19
C GLU A 67 3.54 17.13 16.48
N GLN A 68 2.38 16.49 16.44
CA GLN A 68 1.53 16.21 17.59
C GLN A 68 1.82 14.87 18.28
N LEU A 69 2.67 14.03 17.69
CA LEU A 69 3.09 12.77 18.33
C LEU A 69 3.80 13.04 19.66
N LYS A 70 3.59 12.14 20.63
CA LYS A 70 4.39 12.10 21.85
C LYS A 70 5.87 11.94 21.49
N PRO A 71 6.80 12.62 22.19
CA PRO A 71 8.22 12.59 21.85
C PRO A 71 8.80 11.17 21.73
N GLU A 72 8.42 10.26 22.64
CA GLU A 72 8.85 8.85 22.64
C GLU A 72 8.41 8.08 21.38
N VAL A 73 7.17 8.33 20.90
CA VAL A 73 6.63 7.69 19.70
C VAL A 73 7.30 8.25 18.46
N ARG A 74 7.50 9.58 18.42
CA ARG A 74 8.21 10.23 17.30
C ARG A 74 9.62 9.67 17.14
N GLN A 75 10.39 9.63 18.23
CA GLN A 75 11.76 9.11 18.22
C GLN A 75 11.81 7.64 17.78
N ALA A 76 10.87 6.81 18.24
CA ALA A 76 10.79 5.41 17.83
C ALA A 76 10.52 5.26 16.32
N LEU A 77 9.60 6.06 15.76
CA LEU A 77 9.28 6.04 14.33
C LEU A 77 10.43 6.58 13.47
N GLU A 78 11.10 7.66 13.90
CA GLU A 78 12.27 8.21 13.22
C GLU A 78 13.42 7.19 13.16
N LEU A 79 13.73 6.54 14.28
CA LEU A 79 14.75 5.49 14.35
C LEU A 79 14.41 4.29 13.45
N ALA A 80 13.15 3.85 13.45
CA ALA A 80 12.69 2.77 12.58
C ALA A 80 12.84 3.16 11.10
N ALA A 81 12.39 4.37 10.72
CA ALA A 81 12.49 4.87 9.36
C ALA A 81 13.95 4.99 8.90
N GLU A 82 14.86 5.48 9.75
CA GLU A 82 16.29 5.56 9.46
C GLU A 82 16.89 4.17 9.21
N ARG A 83 16.61 3.20 10.07
CA ARG A 83 17.14 1.83 9.92
C ARG A 83 16.61 1.15 8.67
N ILE A 84 15.32 1.30 8.37
CA ILE A 84 14.70 0.77 7.15
C ILE A 84 15.37 1.40 5.92
N ARG A 85 15.54 2.72 5.90
CA ARG A 85 16.19 3.44 4.79
C ARG A 85 17.63 2.97 4.60
N ASN A 86 18.42 2.93 5.66
CA ASN A 86 19.84 2.52 5.61
C ASN A 86 20.01 1.09 5.10
N PHE A 87 19.07 0.20 5.42
CA PHE A 87 19.08 -1.17 4.91
C PHE A 87 18.74 -1.21 3.41
N HIS A 88 17.64 -0.61 3.00
CA HIS A 88 17.19 -0.64 1.60
C HIS A 88 18.11 0.15 0.65
N GLN A 89 18.77 1.20 1.13
CA GLN A 89 19.81 1.90 0.35
C GLN A 89 20.96 0.98 -0.07
N LYS A 90 21.32 -0.01 0.76
CA LYS A 90 22.35 -1.00 0.43
C LYS A 90 21.87 -2.07 -0.55
N GLN A 91 20.56 -2.21 -0.72
CA GLN A 91 19.96 -3.14 -1.69
C GLN A 91 19.83 -2.53 -3.08
N ASN A 92 19.96 -1.21 -3.20
CA ASN A 92 19.96 -0.55 -4.49
C ASN A 92 21.20 -1.00 -5.29
N GLN A 93 20.97 -1.74 -6.37
CA GLN A 93 22.05 -2.18 -7.24
C GLN A 93 22.45 -1.03 -8.16
N PRO A 94 23.74 -0.69 -8.26
CA PRO A 94 24.16 0.29 -9.25
C PRO A 94 23.88 -0.26 -10.64
N ASP A 95 23.40 0.61 -11.53
CA ASP A 95 23.41 0.32 -12.95
C ASP A 95 24.86 0.06 -13.38
N TRP A 96 25.06 -0.97 -14.19
CA TRP A 96 26.34 -1.23 -14.82
C TRP A 96 26.16 -1.23 -16.33
N GLN A 97 27.10 -0.62 -17.03
CA GLN A 97 27.27 -0.71 -18.46
C GLN A 97 28.64 -1.31 -18.72
N TYR A 98 28.73 -2.19 -19.70
CA TYR A 98 29.96 -2.86 -20.07
C TYR A 98 30.12 -2.78 -21.56
N THR A 99 31.29 -2.31 -22.02
CA THR A 99 31.65 -2.39 -23.42
C THR A 99 32.59 -3.57 -23.61
N ASP A 100 32.22 -4.51 -24.49
CA ASP A 100 33.04 -5.68 -24.78
C ASP A 100 34.26 -5.34 -25.67
N ALA A 101 35.15 -6.32 -25.88
CA ALA A 101 36.34 -6.14 -26.71
C ALA A 101 36.04 -5.88 -28.19
N LEU A 102 34.80 -6.06 -28.64
CA LEU A 102 34.32 -5.79 -29.99
C LEU A 102 33.60 -4.44 -30.10
N GLY A 103 33.42 -3.72 -29.00
CA GLY A 103 32.79 -2.40 -28.95
C GLY A 103 31.27 -2.41 -28.75
N ASN A 104 30.67 -3.54 -28.38
CA ASN A 104 29.23 -3.61 -28.07
C ASN A 104 28.98 -3.16 -26.62
N VAL A 105 27.88 -2.40 -26.39
CA VAL A 105 27.42 -1.92 -25.07
C VAL A 105 26.23 -2.74 -24.59
#